data_AF-X0U0W6-F1
#
_entry.id   AF-X0U0W6-F1
#
_cell.length_a   1.000
_cell.length_b   1.000
_cell.length_c   1.000
_cell.angle_alpha   90.00
_cell.angle_beta   90.00
_cell.angle_gamma   90.00
#
_symmetry.space_group_name_H-M   'P 1'
#
loop_
_entity.id
_entity.type
_entity.pdbx_description
1 polymer ?
#
loop_
_entity_poly.entity_id
_entity_poly.type
_entity_poly.pdbx_seq_one_letter_code
_entity_poly.pdbx_strand_id
1 'polypeptide(L)'
;MKELSTSTRLLLVLLLIYSFQAIAAETLPKANEDSAFTKADVNNDGRLGPEEVKNETLFQRMDANSNGFVSRKEAQSFIQRRRAREDAEFAKEASGRPVFPASTEDEAAKRKLLSTIADITSGDTRPPNIVLLFADDLGYGDTSLYGSKKIPTPNIDSLGKQGVRFSNAYVTAASCSPSRAGLMSGQYQQRFGFEFNTAGGATTHRSHRGLDPSVITMADVLKQAGYVTGMFGKWHLGTQPQFHPQARGFD
;
A
#
# COMPACT_ATOMS: atom_id res chain seq x y z
N MET A 1 15.17 22.89 -13.62
CA MET A 1 15.15 21.40 -13.67
C MET A 1 16.41 20.98 -14.41
N LYS A 2 17.36 20.35 -13.71
CA LYS A 2 18.63 19.91 -14.31
C LYS A 2 18.35 18.86 -15.38
N GLU A 3 19.04 18.99 -16.50
CA GLU A 3 19.07 18.03 -17.61
C GLU A 3 19.31 16.62 -17.08
N LEU A 4 18.38 15.71 -17.38
CA LEU A 4 18.59 14.28 -17.25
C LEU A 4 19.60 13.89 -18.33
N SER A 5 20.85 13.68 -17.89
CA SER A 5 21.98 13.21 -18.69
C SER A 5 21.58 12.04 -19.59
N THR A 6 21.95 12.15 -20.86
CA THR A 6 21.71 11.22 -21.98
C THR A 6 22.35 9.82 -21.80
N SER A 7 22.87 9.49 -20.61
CA SER A 7 23.60 8.27 -20.31
C SER A 7 22.97 7.38 -19.22
N THR A 8 21.75 7.63 -18.75
CA THR A 8 21.23 6.87 -17.59
C THR A 8 19.84 6.24 -17.81
N ARG A 9 19.88 4.94 -18.17
CA ARG A 9 19.01 3.79 -17.79
C ARG A 9 17.47 3.89 -17.93
N LEU A 10 16.91 2.75 -18.34
CA LEU A 10 15.49 2.47 -18.62
C LEU A 10 14.65 2.48 -17.33
N LEU A 11 13.53 3.19 -17.25
CA LEU A 11 12.82 3.39 -15.98
C LEU A 11 11.37 2.89 -16.02
N LEU A 12 11.03 1.92 -15.16
CA LEU A 12 9.66 1.68 -14.70
C LEU A 12 9.40 2.61 -13.52
N VAL A 13 8.40 3.49 -13.61
CA VAL A 13 7.92 4.24 -12.44
C VAL A 13 6.50 3.80 -12.14
N LEU A 14 6.32 3.09 -11.03
CA LEU A 14 5.00 2.93 -10.43
C LEU A 14 4.77 4.13 -9.49
N LEU A 15 3.92 5.05 -9.92
CA LEU A 15 3.50 6.21 -9.14
C LEU A 15 2.09 5.93 -8.62
N LEU A 16 2.02 5.62 -7.34
CA LEU A 16 0.75 5.44 -6.66
C LEU A 16 0.30 6.80 -6.15
N ILE A 17 -0.61 7.41 -6.90
CA ILE A 17 -1.08 8.76 -6.59
C ILE A 17 -2.25 8.64 -5.63
N TYR A 18 -2.08 9.16 -4.43
CA TYR A 18 -3.17 9.34 -3.48
C TYR A 18 -4.24 10.25 -4.09
N SER A 19 -5.46 9.73 -4.22
CA SER A 19 -6.59 10.54 -4.64
C SER A 19 -7.05 11.42 -3.46
N PHE A 20 -7.30 12.70 -3.74
CA PHE A 20 -7.58 13.75 -2.75
C PHE A 20 -8.98 13.66 -2.13
N GLN A 21 -9.61 12.47 -2.10
CA GLN A 21 -10.91 12.23 -1.45
C GLN A 21 -10.91 11.09 -0.42
N ALA A 22 -9.75 10.55 -0.05
CA ALA A 22 -9.62 9.70 1.12
C ALA A 22 -8.39 10.11 1.94
N ILE A 23 -8.59 10.99 2.93
CA ILE A 23 -7.62 11.16 4.02
C ILE A 23 -7.75 9.92 4.92
N ALA A 24 -7.19 8.80 4.48
CA ALA A 24 -6.74 7.71 5.34
C ALA A 24 -5.91 6.71 4.52
N ALA A 25 -4.60 6.67 4.80
CA ALA A 25 -3.71 5.51 4.64
C ALA A 25 -2.54 5.58 3.63
N GLU A 26 -1.96 6.75 3.35
CA GLU A 26 -0.52 6.82 3.01
C GLU A 26 0.19 7.54 4.12
N THR A 27 1.19 6.86 4.69
CA THR A 27 2.06 7.31 5.78
C THR A 27 1.34 8.25 6.72
N LEU A 28 0.60 7.75 7.71
CA LEU A 28 0.19 8.65 8.80
C LEU A 28 1.46 9.37 9.24
N PRO A 29 1.56 10.71 9.06
CA PRO A 29 2.74 11.45 9.46
C PRO A 29 2.71 11.44 10.98
N LYS A 30 3.29 10.40 11.62
CA LYS A 30 3.10 10.05 13.04
C LYS A 30 1.79 10.64 13.57
N ALA A 31 0.63 10.30 12.95
CA ALA A 31 -0.60 11.12 12.96
C ALA A 31 -0.55 12.15 14.07
N ASN A 32 -0.08 13.38 13.78
CA ASN A 32 0.35 14.35 14.80
C ASN A 32 -0.65 14.22 15.94
N GLU A 33 -0.24 13.66 17.09
CA GLU A 33 -1.18 13.00 18.03
C GLU A 33 -2.27 13.99 18.49
N ASP A 34 -1.93 15.27 18.36
CA ASP A 34 -2.78 16.44 18.46
C ASP A 34 -4.00 16.48 17.52
N SER A 35 -3.91 16.04 16.26
CA SER A 35 -4.98 16.19 15.25
C SER A 35 -6.19 15.29 15.49
N ALA A 36 -6.00 14.09 16.03
CA ALA A 36 -7.08 13.16 16.32
C ALA A 36 -7.80 13.54 17.61
N PHE A 37 -7.04 13.97 18.62
CA PHE A 37 -7.57 14.51 19.86
C PHE A 37 -8.36 15.80 19.59
N THR A 38 -7.80 16.74 18.84
CA THR A 38 -8.46 18.02 18.49
C THR A 38 -9.70 17.83 17.62
N LYS A 39 -9.83 16.73 16.89
CA LYS A 39 -11.06 16.38 16.15
C LYS A 39 -12.13 15.74 17.02
N ALA A 40 -11.71 15.04 18.08
CA ALA A 40 -12.61 14.37 19.02
C ALA A 40 -13.12 15.32 20.11
N ASP A 41 -12.34 16.35 20.44
CA ASP A 41 -12.68 17.46 21.34
C ASP A 41 -13.59 18.45 20.59
N VAL A 42 -14.89 18.17 20.57
CA VAL A 42 -15.89 18.91 19.81
C VAL A 42 -16.25 20.21 20.51
N ASN A 43 -16.18 20.22 21.84
CA ASN A 43 -16.47 21.41 22.65
C ASN A 43 -15.23 22.31 22.88
N ASN A 44 -14.05 21.86 22.43
CA ASN A 44 -12.77 22.55 22.49
C ASN A 44 -12.36 22.92 23.94
N ASP A 45 -12.67 22.05 24.90
CA ASP A 45 -12.37 22.21 26.32
C ASP A 45 -11.00 21.61 26.74
N GLY A 46 -10.30 20.98 25.78
CA GLY A 46 -9.00 20.37 25.98
C GLY A 46 -9.03 18.99 26.63
N ARG A 47 -10.22 18.39 26.77
CA ARG A 47 -10.48 17.06 27.35
C ARG A 47 -11.49 16.32 26.47
N LEU A 48 -11.65 15.02 26.68
CA LEU A 48 -12.73 14.26 26.06
C LEU A 48 -13.67 13.74 27.14
N GLY A 49 -14.96 14.00 26.98
CA GLY A 49 -16.02 13.49 27.83
C GLY A 49 -16.68 12.20 27.29
N PRO A 50 -17.56 11.57 28.08
CA PRO A 50 -18.34 10.39 27.68
C PRO A 50 -19.22 10.64 26.43
N GLU A 51 -19.66 11.88 26.22
CA GLU A 51 -20.48 12.29 25.07
C GLU A 51 -19.67 12.36 23.75
N GLU A 52 -18.36 12.60 23.86
CA GLU A 52 -17.43 12.68 22.72
C GLU A 52 -16.84 11.30 22.39
N VAL A 53 -16.67 10.45 23.40
CA VAL A 53 -16.27 9.05 23.25
C VAL A 53 -17.44 8.14 23.64
N LYS A 54 -18.41 8.03 22.74
CA LYS A 54 -19.68 7.28 22.95
C LYS A 54 -19.53 5.80 23.34
N ASN A 55 -18.35 5.21 23.13
CA ASN A 55 -18.09 3.84 23.56
C ASN A 55 -17.57 3.85 25.01
N GLU A 56 -18.45 3.50 25.95
CA GLU A 56 -18.17 3.52 27.39
C GLU A 56 -16.96 2.66 27.78
N THR A 57 -16.85 1.45 27.21
CA THR A 57 -15.72 0.55 27.48
C THR A 57 -14.40 1.12 26.96
N LEU A 58 -14.43 1.82 25.82
CA LEU A 58 -13.25 2.50 25.28
C LEU A 58 -12.88 3.71 26.14
N PHE A 59 -13.87 4.50 26.55
CA PHE A 59 -13.68 5.66 27.40
C PHE A 59 -13.04 5.28 28.74
N GLN A 60 -13.57 4.27 29.43
CA GLN A 60 -12.99 3.75 30.67
C GLN A 60 -11.55 3.24 30.52
N ARG A 61 -11.17 2.74 29.33
CA ARG A 61 -9.79 2.33 29.05
C ARG A 61 -8.86 3.51 28.77
N MET A 62 -9.40 4.62 28.31
CA MET A 62 -8.67 5.85 28.01
C MET A 62 -8.50 6.74 29.26
N ASP A 63 -9.52 6.84 30.12
CA ASP A 63 -9.49 7.56 31.39
C ASP A 63 -8.70 6.77 32.45
N ALA A 64 -7.38 6.97 32.45
CA ALA A 64 -6.47 6.16 33.26
C ALA A 64 -6.51 6.50 34.75
N ASN A 65 -6.95 7.71 35.12
CA ASN A 65 -7.04 8.17 36.51
C ASN A 65 -8.49 8.17 37.04
N SER A 66 -9.47 7.76 36.21
CA SER A 66 -10.88 7.65 36.58
C SER A 66 -11.48 8.98 37.06
N ASN A 67 -11.03 10.10 36.49
CA ASN A 67 -11.52 11.43 36.86
C ASN A 67 -12.76 11.86 36.05
N GLY A 68 -13.26 11.00 35.15
CA GLY A 68 -14.43 11.25 34.33
C GLY A 68 -14.13 11.98 33.01
N PHE A 69 -12.86 12.19 32.66
CA PHE A 69 -12.42 12.86 31.43
C PHE A 69 -11.10 12.27 30.92
N VAL A 70 -10.93 12.22 29.60
CA VAL A 70 -9.64 11.81 29.00
C VAL A 70 -8.84 13.05 28.62
N SER A 71 -7.70 13.25 29.27
CA SER A 71 -6.75 14.30 28.88
C SER A 71 -5.98 13.93 27.61
N ARG A 72 -5.40 14.94 26.94
CA ARG A 72 -4.53 14.72 25.77
C ARG A 72 -3.40 13.72 26.04
N LYS A 73 -2.78 13.81 27.22
CA LYS A 73 -1.71 12.91 27.64
C LYS A 73 -2.18 11.47 27.81
N GLU A 74 -3.40 11.27 28.32
CA GLU A 74 -4.01 9.96 28.49
C GLU A 74 -4.38 9.33 27.14
N ALA A 75 -4.94 10.11 26.22
CA ALA A 75 -5.23 9.67 24.86
C ALA A 75 -3.95 9.23 24.12
N GLN A 76 -2.88 10.01 24.20
CA GLN A 76 -1.57 9.66 23.64
C GLN A 76 -1.02 8.36 24.25
N SER A 77 -1.04 8.27 25.58
CA SER A 77 -0.56 7.09 26.30
C SER A 77 -1.39 5.85 26.00
N PHE A 78 -2.70 5.98 25.77
CA PHE A 78 -3.57 4.89 25.35
C PHE A 78 -3.21 4.38 23.95
N ILE A 79 -3.00 5.29 22.99
CA ILE A 79 -2.58 4.93 21.62
C ILE A 79 -1.22 4.23 21.64
N GLN A 80 -0.26 4.75 22.39
CA GLN A 80 1.07 4.15 22.52
C GLN A 80 1.02 2.76 23.15
N ARG A 81 0.27 2.59 24.25
CA ARG A 81 0.07 1.27 24.89
C ARG A 81 -0.62 0.28 23.95
N ARG A 82 -1.61 0.73 23.18
CA ARG A 82 -2.30 -0.10 22.20
C ARG A 82 -1.34 -0.56 21.09
N ARG A 83 -0.55 0.34 20.52
CA ARG A 83 0.48 0.01 19.52
C ARG A 83 1.50 -0.98 20.08
N ALA A 84 2.04 -0.71 21.27
CA ALA A 84 3.00 -1.60 21.91
C ALA A 84 2.42 -3.00 22.19
N ARG A 85 1.13 -3.09 22.54
CA ARG A 85 0.44 -4.38 22.70
C ARG A 85 0.25 -5.10 21.37
N GLU A 86 -0.18 -4.38 20.33
CA GLU A 86 -0.30 -4.92 18.96
C GLU A 86 1.06 -5.42 18.44
N ASP A 87 2.15 -4.67 18.69
CA ASP A 87 3.52 -5.05 18.35
C ASP A 87 4.03 -6.25 19.16
N ALA A 88 3.67 -6.34 20.45
CA ALA A 88 4.04 -7.46 21.31
C ALA A 88 3.23 -8.74 21.02
N GLU A 89 1.95 -8.62 20.68
CA GLU A 89 1.14 -9.73 20.16
C GLU A 89 1.69 -10.20 18.81
N PHE A 90 2.06 -9.28 17.92
CA PHE A 90 2.75 -9.57 16.67
C PHE A 90 4.06 -10.34 16.90
N ALA A 91 4.88 -9.92 17.87
CA ALA A 91 6.14 -10.59 18.21
C ALA A 91 5.93 -12.00 18.81
N LYS A 92 4.81 -12.24 19.50
CA LYS A 92 4.45 -13.56 20.05
C LYS A 92 3.85 -14.51 19.01
N GLU A 93 3.11 -13.99 18.03
CA GLU A 93 2.42 -14.77 17.00
C GLU A 93 3.26 -15.01 15.73
N ALA A 94 4.36 -14.24 15.57
CA ALA A 94 5.41 -14.51 14.61
C ALA A 94 6.16 -15.79 15.00
N SER A 95 5.63 -16.96 14.62
CA SER A 95 6.48 -18.14 14.52
C SER A 95 7.66 -17.73 13.65
N GLY A 96 8.90 -17.83 14.14
CA GLY A 96 10.10 -17.52 13.34
C GLY A 96 10.27 -18.38 12.08
N ARG A 97 9.27 -19.19 11.72
CA ARG A 97 9.12 -19.93 10.48
C ARG A 97 8.16 -19.16 9.58
N PRO A 98 8.61 -18.68 8.40
CA PRO A 98 7.72 -18.11 7.40
C PRO A 98 6.61 -19.11 7.07
N VAL A 99 5.39 -18.62 6.90
CA VAL A 99 4.21 -19.44 6.58
C VAL A 99 4.24 -19.95 5.14
N PHE A 100 4.82 -19.14 4.27
CA PHE A 100 5.39 -19.56 3.01
C PHE A 100 6.90 -19.37 3.19
N PRO A 101 7.63 -20.36 3.72
CA PRO A 101 9.04 -20.36 3.43
C PRO A 101 9.05 -20.55 1.93
N ALA A 102 9.37 -19.49 1.16
CA ALA A 102 9.69 -19.69 -0.23
C ALA A 102 10.75 -20.78 -0.20
N SER A 103 10.35 -22.00 -0.56
CA SER A 103 11.22 -23.13 -0.34
C SER A 103 12.45 -22.83 -1.17
N THR A 104 13.61 -23.33 -0.77
CA THR A 104 14.80 -23.15 -1.60
C THR A 104 14.55 -23.63 -3.04
N GLU A 105 13.61 -24.57 -3.21
CA GLU A 105 13.09 -25.05 -4.48
C GLU A 105 12.23 -23.99 -5.21
N ASP A 106 11.29 -23.32 -4.54
CA ASP A 106 10.44 -22.28 -5.15
C ASP A 106 11.24 -21.05 -5.57
N GLU A 107 12.20 -20.61 -4.75
CA GLU A 107 13.11 -19.52 -5.10
C GLU A 107 14.03 -19.91 -6.26
N ALA A 108 14.49 -21.16 -6.30
CA ALA A 108 15.28 -21.67 -7.42
C ALA A 108 14.43 -21.77 -8.70
N ALA A 109 13.17 -22.21 -8.60
CA ALA A 109 12.23 -22.28 -9.71
C ALA A 109 11.91 -20.88 -10.25
N LYS A 110 11.67 -19.90 -9.37
CA LYS A 110 11.52 -18.49 -9.70
C LYS A 110 12.74 -17.97 -10.47
N ARG A 111 13.95 -18.15 -9.94
CA ARG A 111 15.20 -17.72 -10.60
C ARG A 111 15.37 -18.39 -11.97
N LYS A 112 15.06 -19.69 -12.07
CA LYS A 112 15.12 -20.43 -13.33
C LYS A 112 14.13 -19.85 -14.34
N LEU A 113 12.89 -19.54 -13.95
CA LEU A 113 11.91 -18.94 -14.85
C LEU A 113 12.34 -17.54 -15.30
N LEU A 114 12.80 -16.70 -14.36
CA LEU A 114 13.30 -15.36 -14.69
C LEU A 114 14.48 -15.45 -15.65
N SER A 115 15.39 -16.42 -15.51
CA SER A 115 16.52 -16.59 -16.43
C SER A 115 16.14 -16.86 -17.89
N THR A 116 14.88 -17.25 -18.17
CA THR A 116 14.37 -17.41 -19.54
C THR A 116 13.94 -16.10 -20.20
N ILE A 117 13.82 -15.01 -19.43
CA ILE A 117 13.47 -13.69 -19.94
C ILE A 117 14.70 -13.07 -20.59
N ALA A 118 14.57 -12.72 -21.87
CA ALA A 118 15.63 -12.05 -22.62
C ALA A 118 15.84 -10.62 -22.11
N ASP A 119 17.10 -10.22 -22.01
CA ASP A 119 17.46 -8.81 -21.86
C ASP A 119 17.18 -8.10 -23.20
N ILE A 120 16.22 -7.17 -23.19
CA ILE A 120 15.81 -6.46 -24.40
C ILE A 120 16.55 -5.13 -24.58
N THR A 121 17.49 -4.81 -23.70
CA THR A 121 18.26 -3.55 -23.74
C THR A 121 19.49 -3.63 -24.64
N SER A 122 19.83 -4.82 -25.15
CA SER A 122 20.99 -5.05 -26.02
C SER A 122 20.73 -4.75 -27.50
N GLY A 123 19.51 -4.35 -27.88
CA GLY A 123 19.16 -4.01 -29.27
C GLY A 123 19.43 -2.55 -29.65
N ASP A 124 19.48 -2.27 -30.96
CA ASP A 124 19.68 -0.91 -31.49
C ASP A 124 18.51 0.03 -31.16
N THR A 125 17.31 -0.52 -30.96
CA THR A 125 16.12 0.24 -30.59
C THR A 125 15.89 0.19 -29.09
N ARG A 126 15.99 1.36 -28.44
CA ARG A 126 15.71 1.48 -27.01
C ARG A 126 14.24 1.13 -26.74
N PRO A 127 13.94 0.21 -25.81
CA PRO A 127 12.57 -0.07 -25.42
C PRO A 127 11.90 1.13 -24.73
N PRO A 128 10.56 1.25 -24.77
CA PRO A 128 9.86 2.38 -24.18
C PRO A 128 10.00 2.38 -22.65
N ASN A 129 9.98 3.56 -22.04
CA ASN A 129 9.79 3.66 -20.59
C ASN A 129 8.34 3.31 -20.24
N ILE A 130 8.14 2.64 -19.10
CA ILE A 130 6.82 2.25 -18.63
C ILE A 130 6.51 3.07 -17.38
N VAL A 131 5.40 3.80 -17.38
CA VAL A 131 4.94 4.54 -16.20
C VAL A 131 3.54 4.08 -15.87
N LEU A 132 3.37 3.49 -14.68
CA LEU A 132 2.10 3.03 -14.18
C LEU A 132 1.61 4.00 -13.10
N LEU A 133 0.53 4.72 -13.40
CA LEU A 133 -0.15 5.56 -12.42
C LEU A 133 -1.32 4.78 -11.84
N PHE A 134 -1.29 4.47 -10.55
CA PHE A 134 -2.33 3.65 -9.92
C PHE A 134 -2.87 4.32 -8.66
N ALA A 135 -4.09 4.86 -8.77
CA ALA A 135 -4.71 5.66 -7.73
C ALA A 135 -5.32 4.78 -6.63
N ASP A 136 -5.30 5.27 -5.38
CA ASP A 136 -5.96 4.64 -4.24
C ASP A 136 -7.38 5.22 -4.08
N ASP A 137 -8.38 4.34 -4.05
CA ASP A 137 -9.81 4.65 -3.85
C ASP A 137 -10.41 5.74 -4.77
N LEU A 138 -9.90 5.86 -6.00
CA LEU A 138 -10.48 6.74 -7.03
C LEU A 138 -11.74 6.09 -7.65
N GLY A 139 -12.90 6.70 -7.41
CA GLY A 139 -14.17 6.25 -7.95
C GLY A 139 -14.28 6.48 -9.45
N TYR A 140 -15.07 5.63 -10.12
CA TYR A 140 -15.29 5.70 -11.57
C TYR A 140 -15.80 7.07 -12.02
N GLY A 141 -16.67 7.71 -11.23
CA GLY A 141 -17.27 9.01 -11.54
C GLY A 141 -16.49 10.23 -11.03
N ASP A 142 -15.26 10.07 -10.53
CA ASP A 142 -14.56 11.16 -9.84
C ASP A 142 -13.80 12.09 -10.79
N THR A 143 -13.42 11.61 -11.98
CA THR A 143 -12.70 12.40 -12.99
C THR A 143 -13.63 12.98 -14.06
N SER A 144 -13.28 14.14 -14.62
CA SER A 144 -14.10 14.76 -15.68
C SER A 144 -14.14 13.92 -16.96
N LEU A 145 -13.12 13.09 -17.21
CA LEU A 145 -13.14 12.09 -18.28
C LEU A 145 -14.30 11.09 -18.18
N TYR A 146 -14.80 10.80 -16.98
CA TYR A 146 -15.92 9.87 -16.78
C TYR A 146 -17.19 10.58 -16.31
N GLY A 147 -17.28 11.90 -16.51
CA GLY A 147 -18.51 12.68 -16.32
C GLY A 147 -18.59 13.47 -15.01
N SER A 148 -17.53 13.47 -14.19
CA SER A 148 -17.47 14.35 -13.01
C SER A 148 -17.56 15.81 -13.42
N LYS A 149 -18.42 16.57 -12.73
CA LYS A 149 -18.49 18.04 -12.85
C LYS A 149 -17.97 18.75 -11.59
N LYS A 150 -17.55 17.99 -10.57
CA LYS A 150 -17.22 18.51 -9.24
C LYS A 150 -15.73 18.80 -9.09
N ILE A 151 -14.88 17.91 -9.60
CA ILE A 151 -13.43 17.96 -9.39
C ILE A 151 -12.76 18.17 -10.74
N PRO A 152 -12.07 19.31 -10.96
CA PRO A 152 -11.31 19.51 -12.19
C PRO A 152 -10.06 18.63 -12.19
N THR A 153 -9.91 17.78 -13.21
CA THR A 153 -8.75 16.87 -13.37
C THR A 153 -7.95 17.14 -14.66
N PRO A 154 -7.51 18.38 -14.94
CA PRO A 154 -7.01 18.79 -16.26
C PRO A 154 -5.82 17.97 -16.78
N ASN A 155 -4.91 17.53 -15.89
CA ASN A 155 -3.76 16.72 -16.29
C ASN A 155 -4.14 15.29 -16.64
N ILE A 156 -5.04 14.67 -15.85
CA ILE A 156 -5.57 13.32 -16.14
C ILE A 156 -6.39 13.37 -17.44
N ASP A 157 -7.19 14.42 -17.62
CA ASP A 157 -7.96 14.65 -18.82
C ASP A 157 -7.10 14.77 -20.07
N SER A 158 -5.94 15.45 -19.96
CA SER A 158 -4.98 15.56 -21.05
C SER A 158 -4.47 14.18 -21.50
N LEU A 159 -4.12 13.30 -20.55
CA LEU A 159 -3.70 11.93 -20.83
C LEU A 159 -4.82 11.13 -21.54
N GLY A 160 -6.05 11.22 -21.06
CA GLY A 160 -7.18 10.50 -21.66
C GLY A 160 -7.58 11.01 -23.05
N LYS A 161 -7.38 12.31 -23.34
CA LYS A 161 -7.67 12.90 -24.67
C LYS A 161 -6.59 12.58 -25.71
N GLN A 162 -5.35 12.38 -25.29
CA GLN A 162 -4.21 12.07 -26.17
C GLN A 162 -3.90 10.57 -26.24
N GLY A 163 -4.66 9.74 -25.55
CA GLY A 163 -4.43 8.31 -25.44
C GLY A 163 -5.69 7.47 -25.64
N VAL A 164 -5.65 6.26 -25.09
CA VAL A 164 -6.77 5.32 -25.11
C VAL A 164 -7.46 5.35 -23.75
N ARG A 165 -8.80 5.43 -23.76
CA ARG A 165 -9.65 5.39 -22.56
C ARG A 165 -10.49 4.13 -22.56
N PHE A 166 -10.60 3.48 -21.39
CA PHE A 166 -11.43 2.30 -21.19
C PHE A 166 -12.69 2.66 -20.40
N SER A 167 -13.87 2.44 -20.96
CA SER A 167 -15.13 2.51 -20.21
C SER A 167 -15.41 1.26 -19.36
N ASN A 168 -14.65 0.19 -19.59
CA ASN A 168 -14.79 -1.10 -18.94
C ASN A 168 -13.42 -1.64 -18.56
N ALA A 169 -12.83 -1.13 -17.48
CA ALA A 169 -11.58 -1.62 -16.91
C ALA A 169 -11.81 -2.02 -15.45
N TYR A 170 -11.44 -3.25 -15.09
CA TYR A 170 -11.73 -3.85 -13.80
C TYR A 170 -10.44 -4.33 -13.13
N VAL A 171 -10.33 -4.08 -11.84
CA VAL A 171 -9.30 -4.69 -10.97
C VAL A 171 -9.72 -6.09 -10.54
N THR A 172 -8.76 -6.93 -10.13
CA THR A 172 -9.02 -8.33 -9.74
C THR A 172 -9.64 -8.49 -8.35
N ALA A 173 -9.75 -7.41 -7.57
CA ALA A 173 -10.36 -7.41 -6.25
C ALA A 173 -10.95 -6.04 -5.89
N ALA A 174 -11.99 -6.03 -5.06
CA ALA A 174 -12.61 -4.80 -4.54
C ALA A 174 -11.84 -4.19 -3.34
N SER A 175 -10.69 -4.75 -2.96
CA SER A 175 -9.89 -4.33 -1.81
C SER A 175 -8.43 -4.07 -2.20
N CYS A 176 -7.80 -3.13 -1.49
CA CYS A 176 -6.51 -2.55 -1.89
C CYS A 176 -5.37 -3.58 -2.04
N SER A 177 -5.09 -4.39 -1.00
CA SER A 177 -3.94 -5.32 -1.00
C SER A 177 -4.16 -6.43 -2.04
N PRO A 178 -5.32 -7.13 -2.05
CA PRO A 178 -5.61 -8.15 -3.07
C PRO A 178 -5.55 -7.62 -4.51
N SER A 179 -6.07 -6.41 -4.77
CA SER A 179 -6.00 -5.79 -6.09
C SER A 179 -4.56 -5.49 -6.50
N ARG A 180 -3.72 -4.99 -5.58
CA ARG A 180 -2.30 -4.73 -5.82
C ARG A 180 -1.52 -6.03 -6.04
N ALA A 181 -1.86 -7.09 -5.31
CA ALA A 181 -1.24 -8.40 -5.48
C ALA A 181 -1.53 -8.96 -6.87
N GLY A 182 -2.78 -8.87 -7.33
CA GLY A 182 -3.15 -9.30 -8.68
C GLY A 182 -2.54 -8.45 -9.78
N LEU A 183 -2.43 -7.12 -9.57
CA LEU A 183 -1.70 -6.24 -10.48
C LEU A 183 -0.22 -6.63 -10.59
N MET A 184 0.44 -6.85 -9.45
CA MET A 184 1.87 -7.19 -9.42
C MET A 184 2.15 -8.58 -10.02
N SER A 185 1.32 -9.58 -9.75
CA SER A 185 1.57 -10.96 -10.20
C SER A 185 1.00 -11.27 -11.58
N GLY A 186 0.06 -10.47 -12.08
CA GLY A 186 -0.73 -10.82 -13.27
C GLY A 186 -1.68 -12.00 -13.05
N GLN A 187 -1.95 -12.37 -11.79
CA GLN A 187 -2.75 -13.53 -11.41
C GLN A 187 -3.82 -13.18 -10.39
N TYR A 188 -4.97 -13.85 -10.46
CA TYR A 188 -5.98 -13.78 -9.40
C TYR A 188 -5.38 -14.24 -8.06
N GLN A 189 -5.51 -13.39 -7.05
CA GLN A 189 -4.91 -13.56 -5.73
C GLN A 189 -5.30 -14.85 -5.00
N GLN A 190 -6.44 -15.44 -5.34
CA GLN A 190 -6.91 -16.74 -4.82
C GLN A 190 -5.94 -17.88 -5.19
N ARG A 191 -5.16 -17.72 -6.27
CA ARG A 191 -4.18 -18.73 -6.71
C ARG A 191 -3.00 -18.89 -5.76
N PHE A 192 -2.74 -17.87 -4.93
CA PHE A 192 -1.64 -17.85 -3.97
C PHE A 192 -2.09 -17.36 -2.57
N GLY A 193 -3.39 -17.43 -2.28
CA GLY A 193 -3.95 -17.21 -0.94
C GLY A 193 -3.93 -15.77 -0.41
N PHE A 194 -3.79 -14.75 -1.27
CA PHE A 194 -3.71 -13.34 -0.85
C PHE A 194 -5.06 -12.61 -0.99
N GLU A 195 -6.09 -13.12 -0.33
CA GLU A 195 -7.48 -12.74 -0.60
C GLU A 195 -7.98 -11.52 0.18
N PHE A 196 -7.24 -11.09 1.21
CA PHE A 196 -7.68 -10.07 2.16
C PHE A 196 -6.61 -9.01 2.40
N ASN A 197 -7.02 -7.87 2.96
CA ASN A 197 -6.10 -6.79 3.28
C ASN A 197 -5.13 -7.19 4.41
N THR A 198 -3.90 -6.68 4.32
CA THR A 198 -2.86 -6.91 5.33
C THR A 198 -3.07 -6.09 6.61
N ALA A 199 -3.99 -5.12 6.60
CA ALA A 199 -4.41 -4.33 7.75
C ALA A 199 -5.86 -4.67 8.15
N GLY A 200 -6.06 -4.98 9.45
CA GLY A 200 -7.38 -5.32 10.03
C GLY A 200 -7.47 -6.75 10.56
N GLY A 201 -8.31 -6.97 11.57
CA GLY A 201 -8.49 -8.26 12.26
C GLY A 201 -9.18 -9.37 11.45
N ALA A 202 -9.32 -9.21 10.14
CA ALA A 202 -9.74 -10.29 9.24
C ALA A 202 -8.54 -11.21 8.99
N THR A 203 -8.31 -12.07 9.98
CA THR A 203 -7.38 -13.18 9.97
C THR A 203 -7.80 -14.20 8.92
N THR A 204 -7.23 -14.10 7.72
CA THR A 204 -7.15 -15.22 6.80
C THR A 204 -5.69 -15.47 6.50
N HIS A 205 -5.22 -16.47 7.26
CA HIS A 205 -3.99 -17.21 7.12
C HIS A 205 -2.68 -16.53 7.52
N ARG A 206 -2.40 -16.71 8.82
CA ARG A 206 -1.09 -17.11 9.38
C ARG A 206 0.02 -16.05 9.30
N SER A 207 0.30 -15.42 10.44
CA SER A 207 1.59 -14.93 10.98
C SER A 207 2.54 -14.05 10.13
N HIS A 208 2.38 -13.93 8.81
CA HIS A 208 3.22 -13.14 7.91
C HIS A 208 2.33 -12.47 6.85
N ARG A 209 1.95 -11.22 7.11
CA ARG A 209 1.04 -10.45 6.26
C ARG A 209 1.79 -9.85 5.06
N GLY A 210 2.09 -10.63 4.04
CA GLY A 210 2.76 -10.14 2.83
C GLY A 210 2.60 -11.06 1.63
N LEU A 211 2.84 -10.52 0.44
CA LEU A 211 2.81 -11.31 -0.81
C LEU A 211 3.89 -12.39 -0.71
N ASP A 212 3.56 -13.64 -0.97
CA ASP A 212 4.52 -14.75 -0.97
C ASP A 212 5.75 -14.41 -1.85
N PRO A 213 7.00 -14.51 -1.36
CA PRO A 213 8.21 -14.16 -2.12
C PRO A 213 8.39 -14.97 -3.43
N SER A 214 7.86 -16.20 -3.46
CA SER A 214 7.88 -17.06 -4.64
C SER A 214 7.03 -16.53 -5.79
N VAL A 215 6.04 -15.67 -5.50
CA VAL A 215 5.24 -15.01 -6.53
C VAL A 215 6.11 -14.03 -7.29
N ILE A 216 6.23 -14.25 -8.60
CA ILE A 216 6.93 -13.38 -9.53
C ILE A 216 6.12 -12.11 -9.72
N THR A 217 6.76 -10.95 -9.53
CA THR A 217 6.13 -9.66 -9.78
C THR A 217 6.46 -9.14 -11.19
N MET A 218 5.67 -8.21 -11.71
CA MET A 218 6.00 -7.49 -12.94
C MET A 218 7.37 -6.80 -12.85
N ALA A 219 7.76 -6.36 -11.65
CA ALA A 219 9.04 -5.71 -11.42
C ALA A 219 10.19 -6.72 -11.50
N ASP A 220 10.03 -7.94 -10.99
CA ASP A 220 11.01 -9.02 -11.17
C ASP A 220 11.26 -9.27 -12.67
N VAL A 221 10.18 -9.36 -13.46
CA VAL A 221 10.25 -9.60 -14.92
C VAL A 221 10.92 -8.43 -15.65
N LEU A 222 10.51 -7.20 -15.36
CA LEU A 222 11.05 -6.01 -16.03
C LEU A 222 12.51 -5.77 -15.66
N LYS A 223 12.89 -5.98 -14.39
CA LYS A 223 14.28 -5.91 -13.95
C LYS A 223 15.15 -6.93 -14.68
N GLN A 224 14.66 -8.15 -14.82
CA GLN A 224 15.35 -9.21 -15.58
C GLN A 224 15.47 -8.87 -17.08
N ALA A 225 14.49 -8.15 -17.65
CA ALA A 225 14.54 -7.67 -19.02
C ALA A 225 15.43 -6.42 -19.23
N GLY A 226 16.12 -5.95 -18.19
CA GLY A 226 17.07 -4.83 -18.24
C GLY A 226 16.50 -3.46 -17.85
N TYR A 227 15.27 -3.39 -17.32
CA TYR A 227 14.72 -2.15 -16.76
C TYR A 227 15.32 -1.84 -15.39
N VAL A 228 15.55 -0.55 -15.10
CA VAL A 228 15.62 -0.04 -13.73
C VAL A 228 14.20 0.19 -13.25
N THR A 229 13.88 -0.28 -12.06
CA THR A 229 12.51 -0.35 -11.55
C THR A 229 12.36 0.50 -10.30
N GLY A 230 11.43 1.46 -10.33
CA GLY A 230 11.15 2.35 -9.20
C GLY A 230 9.69 2.27 -8.77
N MET A 231 9.47 2.34 -7.45
CA MET A 231 8.15 2.39 -6.85
C MET A 231 8.03 3.60 -5.91
N PHE A 232 6.94 4.35 -6.04
CA PHE A 232 6.61 5.48 -5.20
C PHE A 232 5.18 5.34 -4.66
N GLY A 233 5.01 5.57 -3.36
CA GLY A 233 3.73 5.49 -2.65
C GLY A 233 3.45 4.14 -2.00
N LYS A 234 2.17 3.75 -1.93
CA LYS A 234 1.65 2.66 -1.07
C LYS A 234 1.91 1.24 -1.59
N TRP A 235 2.76 0.50 -0.89
CA TRP A 235 2.99 -0.91 -1.24
C TRP A 235 1.82 -1.83 -0.92
N HIS A 236 1.46 -1.91 0.36
CA HIS A 236 0.37 -2.73 0.90
C HIS A 236 0.49 -4.25 0.67
N LEU A 237 1.66 -4.76 0.26
CA LEU A 237 1.92 -6.20 0.08
C LEU A 237 2.89 -6.78 1.12
N GLY A 238 2.93 -6.15 2.29
CA GLY A 238 3.69 -6.59 3.47
C GLY A 238 4.80 -5.64 3.89
N THR A 239 5.20 -5.76 5.16
CA THR A 239 6.13 -4.83 5.82
C THR A 239 7.44 -5.47 6.26
N GLN A 240 7.51 -6.81 6.32
CA GLN A 240 8.74 -7.52 6.66
C GLN A 240 9.76 -7.43 5.51
N PRO A 241 11.08 -7.54 5.77
CA PRO A 241 12.13 -7.32 4.77
C PRO A 241 11.95 -8.10 3.45
N GLN A 242 11.53 -9.37 3.53
CA GLN A 242 11.29 -10.22 2.37
C GLN A 242 10.08 -9.80 1.52
N PHE A 243 9.20 -8.96 2.08
CA PHE A 243 8.04 -8.41 1.39
C PHE A 243 8.29 -6.99 0.89
N HIS A 244 9.37 -6.35 1.30
CA HIS A 244 9.69 -4.96 0.92
C HIS A 244 9.83 -4.83 -0.61
N PRO A 245 9.40 -3.73 -1.25
CA PRO A 245 9.49 -3.57 -2.71
C PRO A 245 10.86 -3.91 -3.32
N GLN A 246 11.94 -3.55 -2.61
CA GLN A 246 13.32 -3.85 -3.05
C GLN A 246 13.66 -5.34 -3.09
N ALA A 247 13.01 -6.15 -2.24
CA ALA A 247 13.10 -7.60 -2.30
C ALA A 247 12.22 -8.20 -3.41
N ARG A 248 11.37 -7.39 -4.05
CA ARG A 248 10.29 -7.78 -4.97
C ARG A 248 10.43 -7.19 -6.37
N GLY A 249 11.67 -6.94 -6.77
CA GLY A 249 12.03 -6.55 -8.13
C GLY A 249 12.19 -5.05 -8.36
N PHE A 250 11.98 -4.20 -7.34
CA PHE A 250 12.29 -2.76 -7.40
C PHE A 250 13.73 -2.46 -6.95
N ASP A 251 14.30 -1.35 -7.42
CA ASP A 251 15.64 -0.84 -7.04
C ASP A 251 15.58 0.18 -5.89
#